data_AF-A0A8H4BM49-F1
#
_entry.id   AF-A0A8H4BM49-F1
#
_cell.length_a   1.000
_cell.length_b   1.000
_cell.length_c   1.000
_cell.angle_alpha   90.00
_cell.angle_beta   90.00
_cell.angle_gamma   90.00
#
_symmetry.space_group_name_H-M   'P 1'
#
loop_
_entity.id
_entity.type
_entity.pdbx_description
1 polymer ?
#
loop_
_entity_poly.entity_id
_entity_poly.type
_entity_poly.pdbx_seq_one_letter_code
_entity_poly.pdbx_strand_id
1 'polypeptide(L)'
;MLATAAAAADITTPVPQGGASLMIAFRCHRKNVLVVGHDDIAASRVLSALEADAQVTVVGPLDQMCKELTYRIQNSQVEWAGEAFEEEQLIGNHLVFVSRSDDIGLCQYISHACCARRIPINVANQKDLSDFDMTCSYRDQSLQVAVSTNGLSSVNLANRILHSKISSTLEPSLGEAVKNAGLLRKGAEALDPGSSSSLRRYQWLTHVCDTKSLEEMSALTAADISELLASYSKQIEGGIHHL
;
A
#
# COMPACT_ATOMS: atom_id res chain seq x y z
N MET A 1 -37.93 -48.65 7.54
CA MET A 1 -37.65 -47.46 8.37
C MET A 1 -36.14 -47.25 8.38
N LEU A 2 -35.60 -46.48 7.43
CA LEU A 2 -34.19 -46.08 7.41
C LEU A 2 -34.17 -44.67 6.83
N ALA A 3 -34.17 -43.68 7.72
CA ALA A 3 -34.00 -42.28 7.37
C ALA A 3 -32.51 -42.04 7.14
N THR A 4 -32.13 -41.72 5.90
CA THR A 4 -30.83 -41.14 5.59
C THR A 4 -30.86 -39.66 5.99
N ALA A 5 -30.36 -39.36 7.19
CA ALA A 5 -30.04 -38.00 7.59
C ALA A 5 -28.77 -37.58 6.82
N ALA A 6 -28.93 -36.68 5.85
CA ALA A 6 -27.82 -35.99 5.23
C ALA A 6 -27.09 -35.18 6.30
N ALA A 7 -25.80 -35.43 6.48
CA ALA A 7 -24.93 -34.64 7.34
C ALA A 7 -24.82 -33.23 6.75
N ALA A 8 -25.53 -32.26 7.35
CA ALA A 8 -25.29 -30.86 7.09
C ALA A 8 -23.88 -30.54 7.60
N ALA A 9 -22.99 -30.11 6.70
CA ALA A 9 -21.69 -29.59 7.07
C ALA A 9 -21.90 -28.39 7.99
N ASP A 10 -21.39 -28.49 9.21
CA ASP A 10 -21.51 -27.48 10.25
C ASP A 10 -20.63 -26.27 9.85
N ILE A 11 -21.21 -25.31 9.14
CA ILE A 11 -20.51 -24.07 8.77
C ILE A 11 -20.39 -23.23 10.03
N THR A 12 -19.27 -23.36 10.73
CA THR A 12 -18.92 -22.50 11.87
C THR A 12 -18.63 -21.10 11.34
N THR A 13 -19.66 -20.24 11.37
CA THR A 13 -19.50 -18.83 11.01
C THR A 13 -18.75 -18.12 12.14
N PRO A 14 -17.60 -17.48 11.88
CA PRO A 14 -16.85 -16.78 12.93
C PRO A 14 -17.66 -15.59 13.46
N VAL A 15 -17.65 -15.39 14.78
CA VAL A 15 -18.28 -14.24 15.41
C VAL A 15 -17.32 -13.04 15.32
N PRO A 16 -17.72 -11.91 14.70
CA PRO A 16 -16.86 -10.73 14.61
C PRO A 16 -16.47 -10.17 15.98
N GLN A 17 -15.21 -9.76 16.12
CA GLN A 17 -14.72 -9.00 17.28
C GLN A 17 -14.46 -7.55 16.85
N GLY A 18 -15.08 -6.59 17.55
CA GLY A 18 -14.92 -5.16 17.28
C GLY A 18 -13.58 -4.60 17.78
N GLY A 19 -13.25 -3.37 17.36
CA GLY A 19 -12.09 -2.62 17.83
C GLY A 19 -10.83 -2.74 16.95
N ALA A 20 -10.90 -3.49 15.85
CA ALA A 20 -9.82 -3.55 14.86
C ALA A 20 -9.98 -2.48 13.77
N SER A 21 -8.86 -1.95 13.29
CA SER A 21 -8.80 -1.15 12.06
C SER A 21 -8.96 -2.06 10.85
N LEU A 22 -9.65 -1.58 9.81
CA LEU A 22 -9.64 -2.26 8.52
C LEU A 22 -8.31 -1.97 7.80
N MET A 23 -7.44 -2.97 7.71
CA MET A 23 -6.15 -2.84 7.05
C MET A 23 -6.32 -2.92 5.53
N ILE A 24 -5.96 -1.84 4.83
CA ILE A 24 -6.01 -1.75 3.37
C ILE A 24 -4.71 -1.20 2.80
N ALA A 25 -4.31 -1.70 1.62
CA ALA A 25 -3.26 -1.10 0.81
C ALA A 25 -3.91 -0.17 -0.23
N PHE A 26 -3.93 1.13 0.06
CA PHE A 26 -4.55 2.13 -0.82
C PHE A 26 -3.68 2.38 -2.07
N ARG A 27 -4.27 2.23 -3.26
CA ARG A 27 -3.55 2.43 -4.53
C ARG A 27 -3.57 3.90 -4.95
N CYS A 28 -2.49 4.61 -4.69
CA CYS A 28 -2.35 6.04 -4.99
C CYS A 28 -1.85 6.36 -6.41
N HIS A 29 -1.56 5.36 -7.25
CA HIS A 29 -0.99 5.61 -8.57
C HIS A 29 -1.84 6.60 -9.39
N ARG A 30 -1.25 7.77 -9.72
CA ARG A 30 -1.90 8.91 -10.41
C ARG A 30 -3.11 9.50 -9.67
N LYS A 31 -3.16 9.35 -8.35
CA LYS A 31 -4.18 9.96 -7.50
C LYS A 31 -3.65 11.26 -6.92
N ASN A 32 -4.50 12.28 -6.94
CA ASN A 32 -4.22 13.58 -6.32
C ASN A 32 -4.26 13.44 -4.80
N VAL A 33 -3.19 13.86 -4.14
CA VAL A 33 -3.03 13.89 -2.68
C VAL A 33 -2.64 15.29 -2.27
N LEU A 34 -3.45 15.91 -1.42
CA LEU A 34 -3.17 17.22 -0.86
C LEU A 34 -2.50 17.06 0.51
N VAL A 35 -1.42 17.80 0.75
CA VAL A 35 -0.75 17.89 2.05
C VAL A 35 -0.76 19.35 2.50
N VAL A 36 -1.47 19.63 3.60
CA VAL A 36 -1.51 20.96 4.22
C VAL A 36 -0.61 20.96 5.44
N GLY A 37 0.51 21.67 5.38
CA GLY A 37 1.50 21.69 6.45
C GLY A 37 2.90 22.02 5.94
N HIS A 38 3.80 22.32 6.88
CA HIS A 38 5.15 22.81 6.57
C HIS A 38 6.25 22.15 7.41
N ASP A 39 5.89 21.18 8.26
CA ASP A 39 6.80 20.50 9.18
C ASP A 39 7.31 19.15 8.64
N ASP A 40 8.12 18.47 9.44
CA ASP A 40 8.68 17.15 9.10
C ASP A 40 7.60 16.06 9.03
N ILE A 41 6.46 16.24 9.69
CA ILE A 41 5.33 15.30 9.58
C ILE A 41 4.71 15.43 8.18
N ALA A 42 4.46 16.66 7.71
CA ALA A 42 4.00 16.91 6.35
C ALA A 42 4.99 16.36 5.31
N ALA A 43 6.31 16.56 5.51
CA ALA A 43 7.34 15.99 4.66
C ALA A 43 7.27 14.45 4.59
N SER A 44 7.08 13.79 5.74
CA SER A 44 6.90 12.34 5.79
C SER A 44 5.67 11.88 5.00
N ARG A 45 4.54 12.62 5.06
CA ARG A 45 3.34 12.31 4.26
C ARG A 45 3.57 12.50 2.77
N VAL A 46 4.27 13.57 2.38
CA VAL A 46 4.67 13.81 0.99
C VAL A 46 5.53 12.66 0.48
N LEU A 47 6.57 12.25 1.23
CA LEU A 47 7.42 11.13 0.85
C LEU A 47 6.62 9.85 0.64
N SER A 48 5.76 9.47 1.60
CA SER A 48 4.91 8.27 1.48
C SER A 48 3.96 8.32 0.28
N ALA A 49 3.38 9.49 -0.02
CA ALA A 49 2.49 9.66 -1.17
C ALA A 49 3.25 9.55 -2.50
N LEU A 50 4.42 10.19 -2.62
CA LEU A 50 5.28 10.08 -3.80
C LEU A 50 5.77 8.64 -4.02
N GLU A 51 6.13 7.96 -2.93
CA GLU A 51 6.53 6.55 -2.94
C GLU A 51 5.44 5.58 -3.42
N ALA A 52 4.18 6.03 -3.40
CA ALA A 52 3.00 5.33 -3.87
C ALA A 52 2.51 5.85 -5.25
N ASP A 53 3.36 6.61 -5.96
CA ASP A 53 3.11 7.22 -7.27
C ASP A 53 1.92 8.19 -7.30
N ALA A 54 1.67 8.88 -6.18
CA ALA A 54 0.66 9.95 -6.12
C ALA A 54 1.10 11.21 -6.85
N GLN A 55 0.13 12.02 -7.27
CA GLN A 55 0.33 13.41 -7.65
C GLN A 55 0.13 14.26 -6.40
N VAL A 56 1.22 14.84 -5.89
CA VAL A 56 1.22 15.50 -4.58
C VAL A 56 1.23 17.00 -4.74
N THR A 57 0.28 17.65 -4.07
CA THR A 57 0.18 19.10 -3.94
C THR A 57 0.38 19.47 -2.48
N VAL A 58 1.19 20.49 -2.21
CA VAL A 58 1.52 20.97 -0.86
C VAL A 58 1.04 22.40 -0.67
N VAL A 59 0.47 22.67 0.49
CA VAL A 59 0.01 24.00 0.91
C VAL A 59 0.65 24.37 2.23
N GLY A 60 1.19 25.59 2.29
CA GLY A 60 1.78 26.15 3.50
C GLY A 60 2.76 27.28 3.17
N PRO A 61 3.11 28.09 4.19
CA PRO A 61 4.01 29.24 4.04
C PRO A 61 5.43 28.79 3.67
N LEU A 62 5.95 29.25 2.52
CA LEU A 62 7.24 28.79 1.97
C LEU A 62 8.42 29.07 2.90
N ASP A 63 8.38 30.18 3.64
CA ASP A 63 9.42 30.60 4.58
C ASP A 63 9.49 29.70 5.83
N GLN A 64 8.44 28.93 6.11
CA GLN A 64 8.37 28.00 7.24
C GLN A 64 8.46 26.52 6.82
N MET A 65 8.53 26.25 5.52
CA MET A 65 8.69 24.89 4.99
C MET A 65 9.99 24.28 5.51
N CYS A 66 9.90 23.05 6.01
CA CYS A 66 11.09 22.29 6.35
C CYS A 66 11.96 22.05 5.11
N LYS A 67 13.22 21.62 5.35
CA LYS A 67 14.22 21.46 4.29
C LYS A 67 13.77 20.49 3.21
N GLU A 68 13.12 19.39 3.58
CA GLU A 68 12.67 18.38 2.64
C GLU A 68 11.55 18.91 1.74
N LEU A 69 10.52 19.57 2.29
CA LEU A 69 9.44 20.15 1.49
C LEU A 69 9.97 21.20 0.51
N THR A 70 10.85 22.09 1.00
CA THR A 70 11.53 23.08 0.16
C THR A 70 12.28 22.43 -1.00
N TYR A 71 13.06 21.39 -0.72
CA TYR A 71 13.79 20.63 -1.74
C TYR A 71 12.83 20.02 -2.78
N ARG A 72 11.75 19.37 -2.35
CA ARG A 72 10.79 18.71 -3.25
C ARG A 72 10.07 19.71 -4.16
N ILE A 73 9.69 20.87 -3.63
CA ILE A 73 9.09 21.97 -4.40
C ILE A 73 10.09 22.48 -5.45
N GLN A 74 11.32 22.80 -5.05
CA GLN A 74 12.36 23.33 -5.95
C GLN A 74 12.74 22.35 -7.06
N ASN A 75 12.68 21.04 -6.80
CA ASN A 75 12.97 20.00 -7.78
C ASN A 75 11.72 19.56 -8.57
N SER A 76 10.60 20.28 -8.46
CA SER A 76 9.34 19.97 -9.17
C SER A 76 8.83 18.54 -8.93
N GLN A 77 9.12 17.98 -7.74
CA GLN A 77 8.61 16.66 -7.34
C GLN A 77 7.19 16.74 -6.81
N VAL A 78 6.79 17.93 -6.33
CA VAL A 78 5.44 18.24 -5.85
C VAL A 78 5.02 19.60 -6.39
N GLU A 79 3.72 19.81 -6.49
CA GLU A 79 3.15 21.13 -6.77
C GLU A 79 2.99 21.93 -5.47
N TRP A 80 3.35 23.21 -5.47
CA TRP A 80 3.05 24.12 -4.37
C TRP A 80 1.84 24.98 -4.73
N ALA A 81 0.76 24.87 -3.95
CA ALA A 81 -0.53 25.52 -4.24
C ALA A 81 -0.79 26.80 -3.43
N GLY A 82 0.23 27.34 -2.76
CA GLY A 82 0.15 28.61 -2.05
C GLY A 82 0.43 28.52 -0.55
N GLU A 83 0.41 29.68 0.09
CA GLU A 83 0.75 29.82 1.51
C GLU A 83 -0.38 29.39 2.45
N ALA A 84 -1.63 29.70 2.06
CA ALA A 84 -2.82 29.42 2.83
C ALA A 84 -3.68 28.35 2.17
N PHE A 85 -4.43 27.63 3.00
CA PHE A 85 -5.43 26.68 2.52
C PHE A 85 -6.67 27.41 2.00
N GLU A 86 -7.10 26.99 0.82
CA GLU A 86 -8.35 27.41 0.17
C GLU A 86 -9.19 26.16 -0.11
N GLU A 87 -10.50 26.24 0.12
CA GLU A 87 -11.38 25.06 0.04
C GLU A 87 -11.45 24.48 -1.38
N GLU A 88 -11.25 25.33 -2.40
CA GLU A 88 -11.14 24.97 -3.81
C GLU A 88 -10.00 23.98 -4.07
N GLN A 89 -8.94 24.00 -3.26
CA GLN A 89 -7.84 23.05 -3.34
C GLN A 89 -8.29 21.61 -3.01
N LEU A 90 -9.45 21.40 -2.39
CA LEU A 90 -10.00 20.05 -2.18
C LEU A 90 -10.60 19.44 -3.45
N ILE A 91 -10.89 20.24 -4.48
CA ILE A 91 -11.57 19.76 -5.69
C ILE A 91 -10.66 18.77 -6.43
N GLY A 92 -11.17 17.54 -6.64
CA GLY A 92 -10.45 16.50 -7.36
C GLY A 92 -9.37 15.77 -6.54
N ASN A 93 -9.21 16.09 -5.26
CA ASN A 93 -8.33 15.35 -4.36
C ASN A 93 -8.95 14.03 -3.90
N HIS A 94 -8.10 13.01 -3.76
CA HIS A 94 -8.52 11.66 -3.36
C HIS A 94 -8.16 11.34 -1.91
N LEU A 95 -7.20 12.08 -1.34
CA LEU A 95 -6.68 11.88 0.00
C LEU A 95 -6.11 13.22 0.50
N VAL A 96 -6.32 13.54 1.77
CA VAL A 96 -5.80 14.76 2.38
C VAL A 96 -5.00 14.42 3.64
N PHE A 97 -3.83 15.02 3.77
CA PHE A 97 -3.04 15.02 4.98
C PHE A 97 -2.93 16.43 5.54
N VAL A 98 -3.10 16.59 6.86
CA VAL A 98 -2.96 17.89 7.54
C VAL A 98 -1.95 17.77 8.67
N SER A 99 -0.96 18.65 8.68
CA SER A 99 -0.03 18.86 9.79
C SER A 99 0.08 20.34 10.12
N ARG A 100 -0.86 20.83 10.92
CA ARG A 100 -0.99 22.23 11.37
C ARG A 100 -1.30 22.25 12.87
N SER A 101 -0.38 21.74 13.67
CA SER A 101 -0.55 21.61 15.13
C SER A 101 -0.67 22.95 15.86
N ASP A 102 -0.24 24.03 15.22
CA ASP A 102 -0.35 25.42 15.64
C ASP A 102 -1.75 26.04 15.39
N ASP A 103 -2.58 25.41 14.53
CA ASP A 103 -3.91 25.91 14.19
C ASP A 103 -4.95 24.78 14.16
N ILE A 104 -5.48 24.48 15.34
CA ILE A 104 -6.53 23.47 15.53
C ILE A 104 -7.83 23.88 14.82
N GLY A 105 -8.14 25.18 14.75
CA GLY A 105 -9.33 25.69 14.09
C GLY A 105 -9.30 25.39 12.59
N LEU A 106 -8.15 25.62 11.95
CA LEU A 106 -7.91 25.23 10.56
C LEU A 106 -8.00 23.71 10.37
N CYS A 107 -7.40 22.91 11.25
CA CYS A 107 -7.50 21.45 11.17
C CYS A 107 -8.96 20.96 11.21
N GLN A 108 -9.77 21.53 12.10
CA GLN A 108 -11.20 21.23 12.19
C GLN A 108 -11.92 21.65 10.91
N TYR A 109 -11.68 22.87 10.41
CA TYR A 109 -12.30 23.36 9.19
C TYR A 109 -12.01 22.44 7.98
N ILE A 110 -10.74 22.06 7.76
CA ILE A 110 -10.35 21.16 6.67
C ILE A 110 -11.00 19.78 6.84
N SER A 111 -11.02 19.23 8.06
CA SER A 111 -11.65 17.94 8.35
C SER A 111 -13.15 17.94 8.01
N HIS A 112 -13.90 18.96 8.43
CA HIS A 112 -15.31 19.11 8.08
C HIS A 112 -15.52 19.27 6.56
N ALA A 113 -14.68 20.07 5.90
CA ALA A 113 -14.75 20.29 4.45
C ALA A 113 -14.46 19.01 3.64
N CYS A 114 -13.52 18.17 4.11
CA CYS A 114 -13.22 16.86 3.55
C CYS A 114 -14.38 15.87 3.76
N CYS A 115 -14.93 15.83 4.97
CA CYS A 115 -16.09 15.00 5.32
C CYS A 115 -17.30 15.31 4.41
N ALA A 116 -17.61 16.60 4.21
CA ALA A 116 -18.69 17.03 3.31
C ALA A 116 -18.49 16.56 1.85
N ARG A 117 -17.23 16.35 1.42
CA ARG A 117 -16.85 15.89 0.08
C ARG A 117 -16.55 14.39 -0.01
N ARG A 118 -16.60 13.66 1.11
CA ARG A 118 -16.19 12.25 1.23
C ARG A 118 -14.74 12.00 0.79
N ILE A 119 -13.86 12.95 1.11
CA ILE A 119 -12.43 12.81 0.89
C ILE A 119 -11.81 12.28 2.19
N PRO A 120 -11.17 11.10 2.19
CA PRO A 120 -10.51 10.60 3.38
C PRO A 120 -9.39 11.54 3.84
N ILE A 121 -9.38 11.87 5.13
CA ILE A 121 -8.41 12.78 5.73
C ILE A 121 -7.62 12.12 6.88
N ASN A 122 -6.34 12.43 6.98
CA ASN A 122 -5.52 12.16 8.17
C ASN A 122 -4.95 13.48 8.71
N VAL A 123 -5.32 13.82 9.94
CA VAL A 123 -4.83 15.00 10.67
C VAL A 123 -3.82 14.54 11.71
N ALA A 124 -2.59 15.04 11.60
CA ALA A 124 -1.50 14.64 12.47
C ALA A 124 -1.85 14.84 13.95
N ASN A 125 -1.69 13.77 14.74
CA ASN A 125 -1.95 13.73 16.18
C ASN A 125 -3.40 14.08 16.60
N GLN A 126 -4.36 14.07 15.67
CA GLN A 126 -5.77 14.39 15.95
C GLN A 126 -6.68 13.28 15.41
N LYS A 127 -6.88 12.24 16.23
CA LYS A 127 -7.70 11.07 15.84
C LYS A 127 -9.15 11.42 15.56
N ASP A 128 -9.73 12.31 16.37
CA ASP A 128 -11.14 12.71 16.24
C ASP A 128 -11.41 13.48 14.94
N LEU A 129 -10.36 13.93 14.26
CA LEU A 129 -10.43 14.65 12.97
C LEU A 129 -9.99 13.80 11.78
N SER A 130 -9.63 12.52 11.99
CA SER A 130 -9.04 11.64 10.99
C SER A 130 -9.95 10.45 10.66
N ASP A 131 -10.00 10.07 9.38
CA ASP A 131 -10.72 8.87 8.91
C ASP A 131 -9.86 7.60 8.99
N PHE A 132 -8.53 7.74 9.00
CA PHE A 132 -7.59 6.64 9.02
C PHE A 132 -6.30 7.01 9.77
N ASP A 133 -5.63 5.99 10.30
CA ASP A 133 -4.30 6.11 10.91
C ASP A 133 -3.21 5.68 9.93
N MET A 134 -2.06 6.37 9.99
CA MET A 134 -0.85 5.91 9.31
C MET A 134 -0.18 4.82 10.14
N THR A 135 0.11 3.69 9.50
CA THR A 135 0.73 2.53 10.15
C THR A 135 2.24 2.69 10.29
N CYS A 136 2.84 1.98 11.23
CA CYS A 136 4.28 1.75 11.19
C CYS A 136 4.58 0.79 10.04
N SER A 137 5.43 1.18 9.10
CA SER A 137 5.68 0.40 7.88
C SER A 137 7.15 0.13 7.66
N TYR A 138 7.43 -1.09 7.20
CA TYR A 138 8.72 -1.50 6.64
C TYR A 138 8.54 -1.66 5.13
N ARG A 139 9.51 -1.21 4.35
CA ARG A 139 9.53 -1.34 2.89
C ARG A 139 10.87 -1.91 2.45
N ASP A 140 10.82 -2.98 1.66
CA ASP A 140 11.93 -3.50 0.88
C ASP A 140 11.49 -3.52 -0.59
N GLN A 141 11.83 -2.45 -1.32
CA GLN A 141 11.43 -2.24 -2.72
C GLN A 141 9.93 -2.48 -2.98
N SER A 142 9.59 -3.65 -3.54
CA SER A 142 8.24 -4.08 -3.93
C SER A 142 7.46 -4.75 -2.80
N LEU A 143 8.11 -5.04 -1.67
CA LEU A 143 7.50 -5.59 -0.46
C LEU A 143 7.24 -4.48 0.56
N GLN A 144 6.05 -4.47 1.13
CA GLN A 144 5.69 -3.61 2.24
C GLN A 144 5.04 -4.44 3.35
N VAL A 145 5.37 -4.11 4.59
CA VAL A 145 4.77 -4.69 5.79
C VAL A 145 4.30 -3.56 6.68
N ALA A 146 3.06 -3.62 7.15
CA ALA A 146 2.46 -2.62 8.02
C ALA A 146 2.03 -3.22 9.35
N VAL A 147 2.27 -2.49 10.44
CA VAL A 147 1.81 -2.83 11.80
C VAL A 147 0.89 -1.71 12.27
N SER A 148 -0.34 -2.08 12.62
CA SER A 148 -1.30 -1.23 13.32
C SER A 148 -1.53 -1.75 14.73
N THR A 149 -1.63 -0.83 15.68
CA THR A 149 -2.03 -1.13 17.07
C THR A 149 -3.42 -0.60 17.37
N ASN A 150 -4.22 -0.33 16.33
CA ASN A 150 -5.58 0.24 16.41
C ASN A 150 -5.63 1.51 17.25
N GLY A 151 -4.55 2.30 17.19
CA GLY A 151 -4.38 3.50 17.99
C GLY A 151 -4.28 3.27 19.50
N LEU A 152 -4.19 2.03 20.00
CA LEU A 152 -4.18 1.73 21.44
C LEU A 152 -2.82 1.95 22.11
N SER A 153 -1.74 1.88 21.35
CA SER A 153 -0.38 2.01 21.87
C SER A 153 0.36 3.20 21.27
N SER A 154 1.54 3.49 21.83
CA SER A 154 2.47 4.43 21.21
C SER A 154 3.04 3.89 19.88
N VAL A 155 3.38 4.82 18.99
CA VAL A 155 4.11 4.56 17.73
C VAL A 155 5.44 3.84 18.01
N ASN A 156 6.10 4.16 19.13
CA ASN A 156 7.35 3.51 19.53
C ASN A 156 7.20 2.00 19.78
N LEU A 157 6.08 1.57 20.39
CA LEU A 157 5.84 0.15 20.58
C LEU A 157 5.61 -0.58 19.25
N ALA A 158 4.82 0.03 18.36
CA ALA A 158 4.56 -0.52 17.03
C ALA A 158 5.86 -0.64 16.21
N ASN A 159 6.71 0.39 16.22
CA ASN A 159 8.04 0.35 15.60
C ASN A 159 8.95 -0.73 16.21
N ARG A 160 8.93 -0.89 17.55
CA ARG A 160 9.71 -1.95 18.19
C ARG A 160 9.22 -3.33 17.78
N ILE A 161 7.91 -3.56 17.70
CA ILE A 161 7.34 -4.82 17.22
C ILE A 161 7.79 -5.07 15.79
N LEU A 162 7.62 -4.09 14.90
CA LEU A 162 8.02 -4.17 13.51
C LEU A 162 9.51 -4.55 13.38
N HIS A 163 10.41 -3.77 13.96
CA HIS A 163 11.84 -4.00 13.76
C HIS A 163 12.39 -5.22 14.50
N SER A 164 11.99 -5.45 15.76
CA SER A 164 12.59 -6.50 16.59
C SER A 164 11.95 -7.88 16.43
N LYS A 165 10.77 -7.97 15.81
CA LYS A 165 10.05 -9.23 15.65
C LYS A 165 9.72 -9.58 14.21
N ILE A 166 9.63 -8.59 13.32
CA ILE A 166 9.22 -8.82 11.93
C ILE A 166 10.41 -8.56 11.00
N SER A 167 10.87 -7.32 10.90
CA SER A 167 11.96 -6.98 9.96
C SER A 167 13.25 -7.75 10.24
N SER A 168 13.55 -8.08 11.51
CA SER A 168 14.73 -8.88 11.87
C SER A 168 14.66 -10.34 11.42
N THR A 169 13.49 -10.85 11.06
CA THR A 169 13.31 -12.24 10.59
C THR A 169 13.14 -12.31 9.07
N LEU A 170 13.00 -11.16 8.39
CA LEU A 170 12.89 -11.12 6.94
C LEU A 170 14.28 -11.32 6.33
N GLU A 171 14.37 -12.23 5.35
CA GLU A 171 15.57 -12.42 4.55
C GLU A 171 15.89 -11.12 3.76
N PRO A 172 17.17 -10.86 3.42
CA PRO A 172 17.51 -9.77 2.54
C PRO A 172 16.87 -9.93 1.16
N SER A 173 16.56 -8.81 0.49
CA SER A 173 16.15 -8.77 -0.92
C SER A 173 14.83 -9.47 -1.27
N LEU A 174 13.93 -9.65 -0.29
CA LEU A 174 12.57 -10.16 -0.55
C LEU A 174 11.80 -9.25 -1.52
N GLY A 175 12.10 -7.96 -1.55
CA GLY A 175 11.59 -7.03 -2.55
C GLY A 175 11.88 -7.44 -3.99
N GLU A 176 13.05 -8.04 -4.24
CA GLU A 176 13.44 -8.54 -5.56
C GLU A 176 12.71 -9.85 -5.89
N ALA A 177 12.51 -10.75 -4.91
CA ALA A 177 11.70 -11.95 -5.10
C ALA A 177 10.26 -11.61 -5.55
N VAL A 178 9.63 -10.63 -4.89
CA VAL A 178 8.29 -10.14 -5.27
C VAL A 178 8.30 -9.55 -6.68
N LYS A 179 9.33 -8.79 -7.02
CA LYS A 179 9.50 -8.20 -8.35
C LYS A 179 9.65 -9.28 -9.43
N ASN A 180 10.48 -10.29 -9.20
CA ASN A 180 10.70 -11.41 -10.13
C ASN A 180 9.41 -12.23 -10.33
N ALA A 181 8.66 -12.52 -9.27
CA ALA A 181 7.33 -13.13 -9.39
C ALA A 181 6.37 -12.24 -10.22
N GLY A 182 6.45 -10.92 -10.05
CA GLY A 182 5.71 -9.96 -10.87
C GLY A 182 6.08 -9.98 -12.35
N LEU A 183 7.36 -10.16 -12.68
CA LEU A 183 7.85 -10.31 -14.07
C LEU A 183 7.34 -11.61 -14.69
N LEU A 184 7.43 -12.73 -13.96
CA LEU A 184 6.87 -14.02 -14.39
C LEU A 184 5.37 -13.93 -14.66
N ARG A 185 4.60 -13.29 -13.77
CA ARG A 185 3.16 -13.07 -13.97
C ARG A 185 2.87 -12.31 -15.27
N LYS A 186 3.54 -11.18 -15.48
CA LYS A 186 3.37 -10.35 -16.68
C LYS A 186 3.78 -11.11 -17.95
N GLY A 187 4.87 -11.88 -17.88
CA GLY A 187 5.32 -12.73 -18.99
C GLY A 187 4.31 -13.81 -19.34
N ALA A 188 3.77 -14.52 -18.35
CA ALA A 188 2.72 -15.52 -18.55
C ALA A 188 1.44 -14.91 -19.13
N GLU A 189 1.04 -13.71 -18.67
CA GLU A 189 -0.08 -12.96 -19.23
C GLU A 189 0.15 -12.58 -20.70
N ALA A 190 1.38 -12.24 -21.08
CA ALA A 190 1.73 -11.92 -22.47
C ALA A 190 1.74 -13.14 -23.38
N LEU A 191 2.23 -14.29 -22.88
CA LEU A 191 2.23 -15.56 -23.62
C LEU A 191 0.83 -16.15 -23.78
N ASP A 192 -0.05 -15.90 -22.82
CA ASP A 192 -1.37 -16.50 -22.74
C ASP A 192 -2.44 -15.50 -22.27
N PRO A 193 -2.84 -14.55 -23.14
CA PRO A 193 -3.68 -13.41 -22.77
C PRO A 193 -5.17 -13.76 -22.58
N GLY A 194 -5.57 -15.01 -22.83
CA GLY A 194 -6.96 -15.45 -22.74
C GLY A 194 -7.55 -15.26 -21.33
N SER A 195 -8.78 -14.76 -21.24
CA SER A 195 -9.48 -14.60 -19.96
C SER A 195 -9.75 -15.97 -19.28
N SER A 196 -10.06 -16.99 -20.09
CA SER A 196 -10.20 -18.39 -19.67
C SER A 196 -8.91 -19.00 -19.12
N SER A 197 -7.76 -18.37 -19.36
CA SER A 197 -6.44 -18.84 -18.97
C SER A 197 -5.98 -18.30 -17.60
N SER A 198 -6.78 -17.43 -16.97
CA SER A 198 -6.39 -16.76 -15.73
C SER A 198 -6.11 -17.72 -14.59
N LEU A 199 -6.92 -18.79 -14.47
CA LEU A 199 -6.73 -19.81 -13.43
C LEU A 199 -5.41 -20.57 -13.63
N ARG A 200 -5.11 -21.02 -14.85
CA ARG A 200 -3.87 -21.77 -15.12
C ARG A 200 -2.61 -20.92 -14.96
N ARG A 201 -2.64 -19.63 -15.36
CA ARG A 201 -1.51 -18.70 -15.12
C ARG A 201 -1.26 -18.52 -13.62
N TYR A 202 -2.33 -18.38 -12.85
CA TYR A 202 -2.26 -18.28 -11.39
C TYR A 202 -1.66 -19.55 -10.77
N GLN A 203 -2.19 -20.73 -11.13
CA GLN A 203 -1.69 -22.02 -10.62
C GLN A 203 -0.22 -22.25 -10.96
N TRP A 204 0.19 -21.95 -12.19
CA TRP A 204 1.60 -22.07 -12.60
C TRP A 204 2.50 -21.14 -11.78
N LEU A 205 2.13 -19.87 -11.60
CA LEU A 205 2.92 -18.93 -10.82
C LEU A 205 3.00 -19.36 -9.35
N THR A 206 1.89 -19.81 -8.76
CA THR A 206 1.86 -20.37 -7.40
C THR A 206 2.82 -21.56 -7.30
N HIS A 207 2.79 -22.49 -8.24
CA HIS A 207 3.70 -23.62 -8.26
C HIS A 207 5.17 -23.20 -8.32
N VAL A 208 5.51 -22.21 -9.16
CA VAL A 208 6.89 -21.66 -9.21
C VAL A 208 7.30 -21.06 -7.86
N CYS A 209 6.41 -20.28 -7.23
CA CYS A 209 6.68 -19.67 -5.92
C CYS A 209 6.78 -20.70 -4.78
N ASP A 210 6.01 -21.80 -4.83
CA ASP A 210 5.99 -22.83 -3.78
C ASP A 210 7.19 -23.80 -3.90
N THR A 211 7.74 -23.96 -5.10
CA THR A 211 8.85 -24.89 -5.37
C THR A 211 10.23 -24.27 -5.19
N LYS A 212 10.33 -22.94 -5.18
CA LYS A 212 11.58 -22.20 -5.00
C LYS A 212 11.66 -21.57 -3.62
N SER A 213 12.85 -21.53 -3.04
CA SER A 213 13.07 -20.75 -1.82
C SER A 213 12.98 -19.25 -2.11
N LEU A 214 12.79 -18.43 -1.07
CA LEU A 214 12.77 -16.98 -1.22
C LEU A 214 14.13 -16.45 -1.71
N GLU A 215 15.24 -17.02 -1.25
CA GLU A 215 16.59 -16.75 -1.76
C GLU A 215 16.68 -17.02 -3.26
N GLU A 216 16.25 -18.20 -3.73
CA GLU A 216 16.25 -18.55 -5.15
C GLU A 216 15.37 -17.61 -5.98
N MET A 217 14.19 -17.24 -5.46
CA MET A 217 13.28 -16.29 -6.10
C MET A 217 13.91 -14.91 -6.24
N SER A 218 14.62 -14.43 -5.21
CA SER A 218 15.32 -13.14 -5.26
C SER A 218 16.52 -13.15 -6.22
N ALA A 219 17.15 -14.31 -6.41
CA ALA A 219 18.34 -14.47 -7.25
C ALA A 219 18.05 -14.74 -8.74
N LEU A 220 16.78 -14.86 -9.14
CA LEU A 220 16.42 -15.11 -10.54
C LEU A 220 16.97 -14.03 -11.47
N THR A 221 17.72 -14.47 -12.48
CA THR A 221 18.21 -13.61 -13.56
C THR A 221 17.18 -13.49 -14.69
N ALA A 222 17.42 -12.56 -15.61
CA ALA A 222 16.60 -12.45 -16.82
C ALA A 222 16.60 -13.75 -17.66
N ALA A 223 17.70 -14.51 -17.63
CA ALA A 223 17.79 -15.80 -18.32
C ALA A 223 16.89 -16.84 -17.63
N ASP A 224 16.92 -16.93 -16.30
CA ASP A 224 16.08 -17.86 -15.53
C ASP A 224 14.60 -17.56 -15.72
N ILE A 225 14.22 -16.27 -15.71
CA ILE A 225 12.84 -15.83 -15.98
C ILE A 225 12.41 -16.27 -17.38
N SER A 226 13.27 -16.11 -18.38
CA SER A 226 12.98 -16.51 -19.76
C SER A 226 12.84 -18.03 -19.89
N GLU A 227 13.66 -18.80 -19.18
CA GLU A 227 13.58 -20.26 -19.15
C GLU A 227 12.29 -20.75 -18.48
N LEU A 228 11.92 -20.18 -17.35
CA LEU A 228 10.66 -20.49 -16.66
C LEU A 228 9.45 -20.18 -17.56
N LEU A 229 9.44 -19.04 -18.24
CA LEU A 229 8.38 -18.71 -19.20
C LEU A 229 8.34 -19.64 -20.42
N ALA A 230 9.50 -20.10 -20.90
CA ALA A 230 9.55 -21.11 -21.95
C ALA A 230 8.98 -22.47 -21.49
N SER A 231 9.19 -22.83 -20.22
CA SER A 231 8.59 -24.03 -19.62
C SER A 231 7.06 -23.93 -19.59
N TYR A 232 6.52 -22.75 -19.29
CA TYR A 232 5.09 -22.48 -19.31
C TYR A 232 4.51 -22.63 -20.72
N SER A 233 5.15 -22.04 -21.74
CA SER A 233 4.71 -22.15 -23.14
C SER A 233 4.60 -23.61 -23.60
N LYS A 234 5.58 -24.45 -23.23
CA LYS A 234 5.56 -25.88 -23.54
C LYS A 234 4.40 -26.62 -22.88
N GLN A 235 4.01 -26.24 -21.65
CA GLN A 235 2.86 -26.83 -20.96
C GLN A 235 1.53 -26.50 -21.67
N ILE A 236 1.40 -25.30 -22.21
CA ILE A 236 0.25 -24.89 -23.02
C ILE A 236 0.17 -25.73 -24.30
N GLU A 237 1.28 -25.85 -25.03
CA GLU A 237 1.35 -26.60 -26.29
C GLU A 237 1.12 -28.12 -26.10
N GLY A 238 1.55 -28.65 -24.95
CA GLY A 238 1.40 -30.06 -24.59
C GLY A 238 0.00 -30.47 -24.11
N GLY A 239 -0.95 -29.53 -23.98
CA GLY A 239 -2.33 -29.83 -23.54
C GLY A 239 -2.45 -30.33 -22.10
N ILE A 240 -1.41 -30.15 -21.27
CA ILE A 240 -1.40 -30.63 -19.89
C ILE A 240 -2.14 -29.60 -19.03
N HIS A 241 -3.43 -29.85 -18.80
CA HIS A 241 -4.32 -28.99 -18.02
C HIS A 241 -4.30 -29.25 -16.50
N HIS A 242 -3.36 -30.06 -15.99
CA HIS A 242 -3.35 -30.46 -14.58
C HIS A 242 -2.05 -30.08 -13.88
N LEU A 243 -2.15 -29.02 -13.07
CA LEU A 243 -1.47 -28.84 -11.79
C LEU A 243 -2.54 -28.41 -10.76
#